data_AF-A0A7V4PC33-F1
#
_entry.id   AF-A0A7V4PC33-F1
#
_cell.length_a   1.000
_cell.length_b   1.000
_cell.length_c   1.000
_cell.angle_alpha   90.00
_cell.angle_beta   90.00
_cell.angle_gamma   90.00
#
_symmetry.space_group_name_H-M   'P 1'
#
loop_
_entity.id
_entity.type
_entity.pdbx_description
1 polymer ?
#
loop_
_entity_poly.entity_id
_entity_poly.type
_entity_poly.pdbx_seq_one_letter_code
_entity_poly.pdbx_strand_id
1 'polypeptide(L)'
;MACGPARSQGRPAQRSRERARRQVAAGQGWASPQWHEAGWPWYVRRYPPPASPASPGTVPTEGRAMKSRMQPALPRRNVSIGRQRLRLAAAGCLVLAGIATAPAPAAGAETTLAAVRDLVKTHCLDCHSGTSAEAGVPLDRLLAAPDLEDQFKTWQKVAAVLASRKMPPPEAPQPAEEPRQAAARAVRAALAELARARAGDPGPVVIRRLSSAEYGYTLEDLTGLKLNLAEDFVSDAVGGEGFTNAGSAQFIQDSTLERYLEAARRVADHLVIGSGPLQFFADPGQTGLELSAIHRIQALYRRYGFRSAAGEGAEPFGLEIFPRAFYVAWRYEHRARLGRGDATVADLAREEGIAPAFAEHIAGVVKAAAPSFPTSEVVAAWRALPAPGEAGGSEPEIRAACAQVFERMRDWQSRLARSVRNDEEAAVLSEESLQVARSHAFTARFVIEEGNRTARVEFSVVSATPGDRIRPVVLWRDVRVRLRRLARRREEPQALASFLSAEEAGKL
;
A
#
# COMPACT_ATOMS: atom_id res chain seq x y z
N MET A 1 -58.93 -16.66 23.77
CA MET A 1 -57.83 -16.48 24.75
C MET A 1 -56.82 -15.52 24.11
N ALA A 2 -57.02 -14.20 24.20
CA ALA A 2 -56.42 -13.29 25.21
C ALA A 2 -54.87 -13.37 25.21
N CYS A 3 -54.10 -12.52 24.51
CA CYS A 3 -53.84 -11.06 24.62
C CYS A 3 -52.93 -10.66 25.81
N GLY A 4 -51.73 -10.11 25.56
CA GLY A 4 -50.88 -9.38 26.54
C GLY A 4 -49.35 -9.43 26.27
N PRO A 5 -48.55 -8.36 26.51
CA PRO A 5 -47.72 -7.78 25.45
C PRO A 5 -46.18 -7.79 25.66
N ALA A 6 -45.47 -7.58 24.55
CA ALA A 6 -44.04 -7.28 24.47
C ALA A 6 -43.69 -5.92 25.10
N ARG A 7 -42.63 -5.87 25.93
CA ARG A 7 -42.00 -4.63 26.42
C ARG A 7 -40.72 -4.32 25.64
N SER A 8 -40.63 -3.07 25.22
CA SER A 8 -39.59 -2.38 24.47
C SER A 8 -38.20 -2.39 25.14
N GLN A 9 -37.16 -2.74 24.38
CA GLN A 9 -35.78 -2.40 24.71
C GLN A 9 -35.49 -0.95 24.24
N GLY A 10 -35.28 -0.05 25.20
CA GLY A 10 -34.84 1.34 24.97
C GLY A 10 -33.32 1.43 24.83
N ARG A 11 -32.87 2.17 23.81
CA ARG A 11 -31.47 2.38 23.37
C ARG A 11 -30.58 3.11 24.40
N PRO A 12 -29.31 2.71 24.62
CA PRO A 12 -28.34 3.47 25.45
C PRO A 12 -27.68 4.66 24.71
N ALA A 13 -27.76 4.71 23.38
CA ALA A 13 -26.93 5.61 22.55
C ALA A 13 -27.37 7.10 22.54
N GLN A 14 -28.54 7.44 23.08
CA GLN A 14 -29.05 8.83 23.04
C GLN A 14 -28.55 9.68 24.21
N ARG A 15 -28.24 9.07 25.38
CA ARG A 15 -27.81 9.80 26.59
C ARG A 15 -26.35 10.28 26.53
N SER A 16 -25.50 9.65 25.72
CA SER A 16 -24.09 10.08 25.55
C SER A 16 -23.95 11.33 24.68
N ARG A 17 -24.81 11.51 23.67
CA ARG A 17 -24.80 12.68 22.77
C ARG A 17 -25.29 13.97 23.45
N GLU A 18 -26.16 13.88 24.45
CA GLU A 18 -26.62 15.06 25.22
C GLU A 18 -25.59 15.57 26.24
N ARG A 19 -24.72 14.72 26.78
CA ARG A 19 -23.62 15.16 27.67
C ARG A 19 -22.53 15.92 26.92
N ALA A 20 -22.16 15.46 25.73
CA ALA A 20 -21.15 16.11 24.90
C ALA A 20 -21.58 17.52 24.44
N ARG A 21 -22.88 17.75 24.18
CA ARG A 21 -23.38 19.07 23.77
C ARG A 21 -23.45 20.10 24.91
N ARG A 22 -23.53 19.67 26.18
CA ARG A 22 -23.54 20.59 27.33
C ARG A 22 -22.16 21.09 27.74
N GLN A 23 -21.08 20.35 27.43
CA GLN A 23 -19.71 20.79 27.74
C GLN A 23 -19.17 21.86 26.79
N VAL A 24 -19.70 21.96 25.57
CA VAL A 24 -19.26 22.97 24.58
C VAL A 24 -19.90 24.35 24.83
N ALA A 25 -20.93 24.45 25.68
CA ALA A 25 -21.67 25.70 25.93
C ALA A 25 -21.17 26.52 27.14
N ALA A 26 -20.20 26.03 27.92
CA ALA A 26 -19.63 26.77 29.05
C ALA A 26 -18.23 27.31 28.66
N GLY A 27 -18.22 28.45 27.98
CA GLY A 27 -16.98 29.17 27.67
C GLY A 27 -16.34 29.73 28.94
N GLN A 28 -15.17 29.21 29.30
CA GLN A 28 -14.18 29.92 30.11
C GLN A 28 -12.80 29.68 29.48
N GLY A 29 -12.13 30.77 29.12
CA GLY A 29 -10.87 30.76 28.40
C GLY A 29 -9.76 30.14 29.23
N TRP A 30 -8.99 29.25 28.61
CA TRP A 30 -7.78 28.69 29.19
C TRP A 30 -6.58 29.51 28.71
N ALA A 31 -5.97 30.24 29.63
CA ALA A 31 -4.64 30.80 29.45
C ALA A 31 -3.62 29.64 29.38
N SER A 32 -2.75 29.68 28.38
CA SER A 32 -1.71 28.67 28.15
C SER A 32 -0.61 28.76 29.22
N PRO A 33 -0.22 27.66 29.90
CA PRO A 33 1.00 27.67 30.70
C PRO A 33 2.21 27.60 29.77
N GLN A 34 3.18 28.48 30.01
CA GLN A 34 4.49 28.47 29.37
C GLN A 34 5.27 27.22 29.80
N TRP A 35 5.65 26.39 28.85
CA TRP A 35 6.54 25.25 29.08
C TRP A 35 7.99 25.69 28.85
N HIS A 36 8.83 25.54 29.89
CA HIS A 36 10.28 25.67 29.75
C HIS A 36 10.85 24.42 29.08
N GLU A 37 11.58 24.62 27.99
CA GLU A 37 12.27 23.60 27.21
C GLU A 37 13.44 22.98 28.01
N ALA A 38 13.37 21.67 28.27
CA ALA A 38 14.53 20.85 28.59
C ALA A 38 14.68 19.80 27.47
N GLY A 39 15.82 19.87 26.77
CA GLY A 39 16.01 19.32 25.44
C GLY A 39 16.09 17.79 25.34
N TRP A 40 15.45 17.29 24.29
CA TRP A 40 15.73 16.00 23.64
C TRP A 40 16.06 16.29 22.16
N PRO A 41 17.14 15.74 21.58
CA PRO A 41 17.56 16.09 20.22
C PRO A 41 16.67 15.36 19.19
N TRP A 42 15.71 16.08 18.62
CA TRP A 42 14.99 15.66 17.43
C TRP A 42 15.81 16.00 16.19
N TYR A 43 16.07 14.99 15.35
CA TYR A 43 16.61 15.17 14.01
C TYR A 43 15.52 15.77 13.10
N VAL A 44 15.37 17.09 13.15
CA VAL A 44 14.53 17.84 12.20
C VAL A 44 15.38 18.16 10.97
N ARG A 45 15.16 17.45 9.86
CA ARG A 45 15.70 17.85 8.56
C ARG A 45 14.94 19.10 8.10
N ARG A 46 15.47 20.29 8.42
CA ARG A 46 14.96 21.56 7.91
C ARG A 46 15.19 21.62 6.40
N TYR A 47 14.12 21.67 5.62
CA TYR A 47 14.19 22.18 4.25
C TYR A 47 14.42 23.69 4.31
N PRO A 48 15.33 24.27 3.50
CA PRO A 48 15.48 25.72 3.44
C PRO A 48 14.22 26.35 2.79
N PRO A 49 13.78 27.53 3.25
CA PRO A 49 12.65 28.23 2.64
C PRO A 49 13.02 28.76 1.25
N PRO A 50 12.04 28.91 0.34
CA PRO A 50 12.28 29.52 -0.97
C PRO A 50 12.59 31.02 -0.81
N ALA A 51 13.67 31.47 -1.45
CA ALA A 51 14.03 32.89 -1.47
C ALA A 51 13.05 33.69 -2.35
N SER A 52 12.54 34.80 -1.82
CA SER A 52 11.83 35.84 -2.58
C SER A 52 12.81 36.89 -3.14
N PRO A 53 12.41 37.66 -4.17
CA PRO A 53 13.34 38.24 -5.13
C PRO A 53 13.87 39.62 -4.71
N ALA A 54 15.10 39.93 -5.09
CA ALA A 54 15.62 41.29 -5.14
C ALA A 54 16.32 41.52 -6.49
N SER A 55 15.95 42.60 -7.17
CA SER A 55 16.58 43.15 -8.39
C SER A 55 17.74 44.12 -8.01
N PRO A 56 18.39 44.84 -8.95
CA PRO A 56 19.47 44.43 -9.85
C PRO A 56 20.81 45.21 -9.63
N GLY A 57 21.90 44.75 -10.27
CA GLY A 57 23.23 45.41 -10.36
C GLY A 57 24.22 44.87 -9.33
N THR A 58 25.49 44.53 -9.60
CA THR A 58 26.50 45.02 -10.56
C THR A 58 27.56 43.93 -10.82
N VAL A 59 28.13 43.91 -12.04
CA VAL A 59 29.31 43.14 -12.52
C VAL A 59 30.58 44.00 -12.29
N PRO A 60 31.88 43.59 -12.36
CA PRO A 60 32.59 42.34 -12.79
C PRO A 60 33.54 41.80 -11.67
N THR A 61 34.34 40.72 -11.75
CA THR A 61 35.42 40.34 -12.71
C THR A 61 35.93 38.92 -12.43
N GLU A 62 36.23 38.18 -13.51
CA GLU A 62 37.33 37.19 -13.68
C GLU A 62 37.35 35.90 -12.79
N GLY A 63 37.52 34.68 -13.30
CA GLY A 63 37.80 34.21 -14.65
C GLY A 63 37.76 32.67 -14.77
N ARG A 64 37.58 32.24 -16.04
CA ARG A 64 38.09 30.99 -16.67
C ARG A 64 37.60 29.64 -16.09
N ALA A 65 36.50 29.08 -16.61
CA ALA A 65 36.35 28.27 -17.83
C ALA A 65 36.63 26.76 -17.67
N MET A 66 35.56 25.94 -17.74
CA MET A 66 35.62 24.62 -18.39
C MET A 66 34.23 24.32 -19.01
N LYS A 67 34.20 24.21 -20.35
CA LYS A 67 33.00 24.05 -21.17
C LYS A 67 32.65 22.56 -21.29
N SER A 68 31.44 22.16 -20.88
CA SER A 68 30.77 20.96 -21.38
C SER A 68 29.53 21.41 -22.17
N ARG A 69 29.45 20.96 -23.42
CA ARG A 69 28.50 21.40 -24.45
C ARG A 69 27.29 20.46 -24.41
N MET A 70 26.21 20.86 -23.73
CA MET A 70 24.90 20.19 -23.83
C MET A 70 24.03 20.90 -24.88
N GLN A 71 23.42 20.09 -25.75
CA GLN A 71 22.47 20.51 -26.77
C GLN A 71 21.14 20.98 -26.13
N PRO A 72 20.39 21.92 -26.73
CA PRO A 72 19.15 22.42 -26.16
C PRO A 72 17.98 21.43 -26.33
N ALA A 73 17.19 21.29 -25.27
CA ALA A 73 15.90 20.60 -25.26
C ALA A 73 14.80 21.43 -25.94
N LEU A 74 13.92 20.75 -26.69
CA LEU A 74 12.74 21.32 -27.35
C LEU A 74 11.70 21.83 -26.33
N PRO A 75 10.92 22.87 -26.65
CA PRO A 75 9.93 23.45 -25.74
C PRO A 75 8.70 22.55 -25.55
N ARG A 76 8.29 22.38 -24.28
CA ARG A 76 7.03 21.77 -23.88
C ARG A 76 5.85 22.65 -24.31
N ARG A 77 4.97 22.11 -25.17
CA ARG A 77 3.67 22.71 -25.49
C ARG A 77 2.68 22.41 -24.37
N ASN A 78 2.25 23.45 -23.66
CA ASN A 78 1.06 23.42 -22.81
C ASN A 78 -0.19 23.35 -23.71
N VAL A 79 -0.98 22.29 -23.62
CA VAL A 79 -2.30 22.21 -24.23
C VAL A 79 -3.34 22.49 -23.15
N SER A 80 -3.87 23.71 -23.14
CA SER A 80 -5.04 24.09 -22.36
C SER A 80 -6.30 23.62 -23.09
N ILE A 81 -7.05 22.67 -22.51
CA ILE A 81 -8.35 22.25 -23.03
C ILE A 81 -9.38 23.29 -22.58
N GLY A 82 -9.72 24.21 -23.49
CA GLY A 82 -10.78 25.19 -23.31
C GLY A 82 -12.16 24.53 -23.37
N ARG A 83 -12.98 24.76 -22.35
CA ARG A 83 -14.41 24.43 -22.32
C ARG A 83 -15.16 25.31 -23.32
N GLN A 84 -15.70 24.74 -24.39
CA GLN A 84 -16.72 25.41 -25.22
C GLN A 84 -18.07 24.71 -25.04
N ARG A 85 -19.06 25.52 -24.69
CA ARG A 85 -20.47 25.17 -24.48
C ARG A 85 -21.12 24.95 -25.84
N LEU A 86 -21.66 23.76 -26.10
CA LEU A 86 -22.50 23.52 -27.27
C LEU A 86 -23.96 23.88 -26.94
N ARG A 87 -24.44 24.97 -27.53
CA ARG A 87 -25.87 25.23 -27.76
C ARG A 87 -26.09 25.14 -29.27
N LEU A 88 -27.25 24.62 -29.66
CA LEU A 88 -28.10 24.91 -30.85
C LEU A 88 -28.82 23.60 -31.24
N ALA A 89 -30.14 23.48 -31.04
CA ALA A 89 -31.23 24.10 -31.80
C ALA A 89 -31.50 23.36 -33.12
N ALA A 90 -32.66 22.70 -33.16
CA ALA A 90 -33.24 22.05 -34.33
C ALA A 90 -33.97 23.08 -35.20
N ALA A 91 -33.78 23.01 -36.52
CA ALA A 91 -34.77 23.38 -37.55
C ALA A 91 -34.26 22.87 -38.91
N GLY A 92 -35.10 22.13 -39.63
CA GLY A 92 -34.79 21.53 -40.92
C GLY A 92 -34.96 22.45 -42.13
N CYS A 93 -34.49 21.99 -43.29
CA CYS A 93 -35.24 21.92 -44.56
C CYS A 93 -34.36 21.38 -45.69
N LEU A 94 -34.73 20.16 -46.12
CA LEU A 94 -34.82 19.60 -47.47
C LEU A 94 -34.24 20.34 -48.72
N VAL A 95 -33.64 19.49 -49.58
CA VAL A 95 -33.44 19.54 -51.05
C VAL A 95 -32.21 20.30 -51.58
N LEU A 96 -31.25 19.56 -52.16
CA LEU A 96 -30.92 19.62 -53.60
C LEU A 96 -29.84 18.61 -54.02
N ALA A 97 -30.16 17.92 -55.13
CA ALA A 97 -29.26 17.37 -56.16
C ALA A 97 -28.26 16.27 -55.77
N GLY A 98 -28.72 15.02 -55.96
CA GLY A 98 -27.83 13.89 -56.22
C GLY A 98 -27.13 14.06 -57.56
N ILE A 99 -25.85 14.41 -57.52
CA ILE A 99 -24.92 14.13 -58.62
C ILE A 99 -24.46 12.70 -58.40
N ALA A 100 -25.04 11.76 -59.16
CA ALA A 100 -24.48 10.44 -59.31
C ALA A 100 -23.15 10.59 -60.08
N THR A 101 -22.04 10.67 -59.35
CA THR A 101 -20.72 10.42 -59.92
C THR A 101 -20.65 8.95 -60.27
N ALA A 102 -20.90 8.62 -61.53
CA ALA A 102 -20.49 7.32 -62.07
C ALA A 102 -18.98 7.15 -61.79
N PRO A 103 -18.54 5.99 -61.25
CA PRO A 103 -17.11 5.73 -61.14
C PRO A 103 -16.53 5.75 -62.54
N ALA A 104 -15.58 6.65 -62.78
CA ALA A 104 -14.80 6.63 -64.02
C ALA A 104 -14.13 5.24 -64.13
N PRO A 105 -14.14 4.61 -65.31
CA PRO A 105 -13.41 3.36 -65.51
C PRO A 105 -11.94 3.58 -65.21
N ALA A 106 -11.25 2.50 -64.82
CA ALA A 106 -9.88 2.43 -64.33
C ALA A 106 -8.80 2.88 -65.36
N ALA A 107 -8.85 4.12 -65.83
CA ALA A 107 -7.86 4.74 -66.73
C ALA A 107 -6.54 5.11 -66.00
N GLY A 108 -6.47 4.92 -64.67
CA GLY A 108 -5.32 5.27 -63.85
C GLY A 108 -4.15 4.29 -63.94
N ALA A 109 -4.40 2.98 -64.03
CA ALA A 109 -3.34 1.96 -63.98
C ALA A 109 -2.45 1.98 -65.24
N GLU A 110 -3.05 2.16 -66.42
CA GLU A 110 -2.35 2.18 -67.70
C GLU A 110 -1.47 3.43 -67.85
N THR A 111 -1.98 4.59 -67.41
CA THR A 111 -1.25 5.87 -67.37
C THR A 111 -0.11 5.85 -66.34
N THR A 112 -0.31 5.16 -65.21
CA THR A 112 0.69 5.04 -64.12
C THR A 112 1.83 4.09 -64.49
N LEU A 113 1.57 3.03 -65.26
CA LEU A 113 2.58 2.10 -65.74
C LEU A 113 3.38 2.62 -66.94
N ALA A 114 2.87 3.62 -67.67
CA ALA A 114 3.59 4.25 -68.77
C ALA A 114 4.93 4.88 -68.32
N ALA A 115 4.96 5.55 -67.16
CA ALA A 115 6.18 6.14 -66.58
C ALA A 115 7.21 5.08 -66.13
N VAL A 116 6.74 3.87 -65.80
CA VAL A 116 7.60 2.74 -65.40
C VAL A 116 8.20 2.06 -66.63
N ARG A 117 7.46 2.05 -67.75
CA ARG A 117 7.82 1.35 -68.98
C ARG A 117 9.15 1.85 -69.56
N ASP A 118 9.38 3.16 -69.60
CA ASP A 118 10.60 3.72 -70.19
C ASP A 118 11.83 3.45 -69.31
N LEU A 119 11.68 3.53 -67.99
CA LEU A 119 12.74 3.19 -67.05
C LEU A 119 13.11 1.70 -67.13
N VAL A 120 12.11 0.81 -67.19
CA VAL A 120 12.33 -0.63 -67.30
C VAL A 120 12.96 -0.99 -68.65
N LYS A 121 12.50 -0.38 -69.75
CA LYS A 121 13.09 -0.58 -71.09
C LYS A 121 14.55 -0.17 -71.14
N THR A 122 14.91 0.94 -70.52
CA THR A 122 16.26 1.52 -70.60
C THR A 122 17.25 0.84 -69.66
N HIS A 123 16.79 0.39 -68.48
CA HIS A 123 17.69 0.00 -67.40
C HIS A 123 17.55 -1.45 -66.93
N CYS A 124 16.50 -2.19 -67.36
CA CYS A 124 16.18 -3.49 -66.77
C CYS A 124 16.10 -4.63 -67.80
N LEU A 125 15.72 -4.36 -69.06
CA LEU A 125 15.45 -5.43 -70.03
C LEU A 125 16.69 -6.21 -70.47
N ASP A 126 17.90 -5.67 -70.29
CA ASP A 126 19.15 -6.38 -70.60
C ASP A 126 19.31 -7.67 -69.77
N CYS A 127 18.87 -7.64 -68.50
CA CYS A 127 18.94 -8.79 -67.59
C CYS A 127 17.58 -9.47 -67.36
N HIS A 128 16.47 -8.75 -67.55
CA HIS A 128 15.12 -9.20 -67.22
C HIS A 128 14.21 -9.35 -68.45
N SER A 129 14.72 -9.92 -69.55
CA SER A 129 13.93 -10.24 -70.74
C SER A 129 14.01 -11.73 -71.13
N GLY A 130 12.98 -12.21 -71.85
CA GLY A 130 12.98 -13.54 -72.44
C GLY A 130 12.93 -14.70 -71.43
N THR A 131 13.36 -15.88 -71.87
CA THR A 131 13.36 -17.12 -71.06
C THR A 131 14.54 -17.24 -70.10
N SER A 132 15.54 -16.36 -70.23
CA SER A 132 16.75 -16.32 -69.39
C SER A 132 16.74 -15.15 -68.39
N ALA A 133 15.57 -14.55 -68.13
CA ALA A 133 15.45 -13.41 -67.22
C ALA A 133 15.97 -13.75 -65.81
N GLU A 134 16.81 -12.87 -65.26
CA GLU A 134 17.41 -13.08 -63.95
C GLU A 134 16.34 -13.23 -62.85
N ALA A 135 16.61 -14.14 -61.92
CA ALA A 135 15.69 -14.55 -60.85
C ALA A 135 14.28 -14.97 -61.34
N GLY A 136 14.13 -15.31 -62.63
CA GLY A 136 12.85 -15.69 -63.22
C GLY A 136 11.85 -14.54 -63.31
N VAL A 137 12.31 -13.28 -63.39
CA VAL A 137 11.45 -12.09 -63.49
C VAL A 137 11.51 -11.49 -64.91
N PRO A 138 10.67 -11.94 -65.86
CA PRO A 138 10.65 -11.42 -67.23
C PRO A 138 9.85 -10.11 -67.31
N LEU A 139 10.53 -8.97 -67.13
CA LEU A 139 9.91 -7.63 -67.14
C LEU A 139 9.34 -7.25 -68.52
N ASP A 140 9.87 -7.81 -69.60
CA ASP A 140 9.33 -7.69 -70.95
C ASP A 140 7.90 -8.22 -71.05
N ARG A 141 7.64 -9.41 -70.48
CA ARG A 141 6.31 -10.02 -70.45
C ARG A 141 5.36 -9.28 -69.49
N LEU A 142 5.88 -8.88 -68.33
CA LEU A 142 5.13 -8.09 -67.34
C LEU A 142 4.68 -6.73 -67.91
N LEU A 143 5.47 -6.12 -68.80
CA LEU A 143 5.10 -4.86 -69.48
C LEU A 143 4.18 -5.05 -70.69
N ALA A 144 4.26 -6.19 -71.39
CA ALA A 144 3.46 -6.49 -72.56
C ALA A 144 1.99 -6.83 -72.20
N ALA A 145 1.79 -7.50 -71.08
CA ALA A 145 0.47 -7.79 -70.50
C ALA A 145 0.47 -7.40 -69.02
N PRO A 146 0.27 -6.11 -68.70
CA PRO A 146 0.30 -5.63 -67.32
C PRO A 146 -0.92 -6.09 -66.54
N ASP A 147 -0.87 -7.33 -66.04
CA ASP A 147 -1.82 -7.86 -65.09
C ASP A 147 -1.31 -7.61 -63.66
N LEU A 148 -1.69 -6.47 -63.10
CA LEU A 148 -1.33 -6.07 -61.74
C LEU A 148 -1.92 -7.02 -60.68
N GLU A 149 -3.00 -7.74 -61.00
CA GLU A 149 -3.73 -8.59 -60.05
C GLU A 149 -3.05 -9.93 -59.89
N ASP A 150 -2.87 -10.67 -60.98
CA ASP A 150 -2.18 -11.96 -60.96
C ASP A 150 -0.71 -11.82 -60.57
N GLN A 151 -0.10 -10.66 -60.83
CA GLN A 151 1.33 -10.40 -60.61
C GLN A 151 1.60 -9.44 -59.45
N PHE A 152 0.62 -9.23 -58.54
CA PHE A 152 0.70 -8.27 -57.44
C PHE A 152 2.01 -8.35 -56.64
N LYS A 153 2.40 -9.58 -56.24
CA LYS A 153 3.63 -9.83 -55.47
C LYS A 153 4.90 -9.46 -56.26
N THR A 154 4.89 -9.67 -57.57
CA THR A 154 6.03 -9.35 -58.44
C THR A 154 6.19 -7.85 -58.59
N TRP A 155 5.10 -7.11 -58.85
CA TRP A 155 5.12 -5.65 -58.88
C TRP A 155 5.48 -5.03 -57.52
N GLN A 156 5.05 -5.63 -56.41
CA GLN A 156 5.45 -5.20 -55.07
C GLN A 156 6.97 -5.33 -54.86
N LYS A 157 7.57 -6.42 -55.35
CA LYS A 157 9.03 -6.61 -55.35
C LYS A 157 9.73 -5.58 -56.23
N VAL A 158 9.25 -5.35 -57.46
CA VAL A 158 9.78 -4.32 -58.38
C VAL A 158 9.80 -2.95 -57.70
N ALA A 159 8.70 -2.54 -57.09
CA ALA A 159 8.65 -1.27 -56.35
C ALA A 159 9.62 -1.21 -55.17
N ALA A 160 9.82 -2.33 -54.45
CA ALA A 160 10.74 -2.41 -53.32
C ALA A 160 12.22 -2.33 -53.76
N VAL A 161 12.62 -3.06 -54.81
CA VAL A 161 14.00 -3.04 -55.32
C VAL A 161 14.33 -1.71 -55.99
N LEU A 162 13.37 -1.11 -56.70
CA LEU A 162 13.49 0.24 -57.21
C LEU A 162 13.69 1.19 -56.04
N ALA A 163 12.77 1.26 -55.07
CA ALA A 163 12.86 2.20 -53.94
C ALA A 163 14.15 2.10 -53.13
N SER A 164 14.70 0.88 -52.99
CA SER A 164 15.92 0.60 -52.21
C SER A 164 17.24 0.71 -52.98
N ARG A 165 17.23 1.14 -54.25
CA ARG A 165 18.44 1.21 -55.11
C ARG A 165 19.17 -0.12 -55.29
N LYS A 166 18.46 -1.26 -55.13
CA LYS A 166 19.05 -2.58 -55.34
C LYS A 166 19.10 -2.98 -56.81
N MET A 167 18.21 -2.39 -57.62
CA MET A 167 18.15 -2.60 -59.07
C MET A 167 18.09 -1.24 -59.80
N PRO A 168 18.82 -1.09 -60.92
CA PRO A 168 19.78 -2.03 -61.52
C PRO A 168 21.00 -2.32 -60.62
N PRO A 169 21.79 -3.39 -60.88
CA PRO A 169 23.00 -3.68 -60.10
C PRO A 169 24.07 -2.58 -60.27
N PRO A 170 25.04 -2.44 -59.34
CA PRO A 170 26.05 -1.38 -59.37
C PRO A 170 26.84 -1.29 -60.68
N GLU A 171 27.02 -2.41 -61.38
CA GLU A 171 27.75 -2.54 -62.63
C GLU A 171 26.94 -2.09 -63.87
N ALA A 172 25.63 -1.87 -63.72
CA ALA A 172 24.74 -1.46 -64.80
C ALA A 172 24.41 0.06 -64.73
N PRO A 173 24.04 0.69 -65.87
CA PRO A 173 23.64 2.10 -65.90
C PRO A 173 22.46 2.39 -64.95
N GLN A 174 22.69 3.28 -63.98
CA GLN A 174 21.70 3.63 -62.97
C GLN A 174 20.76 4.74 -63.46
N PRO A 175 19.43 4.63 -63.23
CA PRO A 175 18.52 5.75 -63.43
C PRO A 175 18.80 6.85 -62.41
N ALA A 176 18.46 8.10 -62.77
CA ALA A 176 18.50 9.20 -61.82
C ALA A 176 17.53 8.96 -60.64
N GLU A 177 17.84 9.56 -59.48
CA GLU A 177 17.10 9.33 -58.23
C GLU A 177 15.60 9.60 -58.36
N GLU A 178 15.26 10.75 -58.94
CA GLU A 178 13.88 11.21 -59.02
C GLU A 178 13.04 10.29 -59.93
N PRO A 179 13.46 9.96 -61.17
CA PRO A 179 12.75 9.00 -62.01
C PRO A 179 12.57 7.62 -61.38
N ARG A 180 13.60 7.11 -60.69
CA ARG A 180 13.53 5.80 -60.01
C ARG A 180 12.50 5.80 -58.87
N GLN A 181 12.49 6.85 -58.05
CA GLN A 181 11.52 6.98 -56.97
C GLN A 181 10.11 7.25 -57.51
N ALA A 182 9.98 8.01 -58.60
CA ALA A 182 8.72 8.23 -59.28
C ALA A 182 8.13 6.91 -59.80
N ALA A 183 8.95 6.05 -60.43
CA ALA A 183 8.53 4.71 -60.86
C ALA A 183 8.10 3.83 -59.67
N ALA A 184 8.86 3.83 -58.58
CA ALA A 184 8.48 3.07 -57.38
C ALA A 184 7.16 3.55 -56.75
N ARG A 185 6.93 4.87 -56.70
CA ARG A 185 5.67 5.47 -56.25
C ARG A 185 4.52 5.11 -57.17
N ALA A 186 4.72 5.17 -58.48
CA ALA A 186 3.74 4.82 -59.50
C ALA A 186 3.26 3.37 -59.35
N VAL A 187 4.19 2.41 -59.27
CA VAL A 187 3.83 1.00 -59.05
C VAL A 187 3.08 0.81 -57.72
N ARG A 188 3.54 1.43 -56.63
CA ARG A 188 2.83 1.35 -55.34
C ARG A 188 1.43 1.96 -55.39
N ALA A 189 1.25 3.08 -56.09
CA ALA A 189 -0.05 3.71 -56.25
C ALA A 189 -1.00 2.78 -57.03
N ALA A 190 -0.54 2.17 -58.12
CA ALA A 190 -1.33 1.21 -58.89
C ALA A 190 -1.73 -0.02 -58.05
N LEU A 191 -0.81 -0.57 -57.25
CA LEU A 191 -1.11 -1.67 -56.33
C LEU A 191 -2.08 -1.25 -55.22
N ALA A 192 -1.96 -0.03 -54.70
CA ALA A 192 -2.86 0.49 -53.67
C ALA A 192 -4.27 0.78 -54.21
N GLU A 193 -4.39 1.25 -55.46
CA GLU A 193 -5.68 1.38 -56.16
C GLU A 193 -6.34 0.00 -56.35
N LEU A 194 -5.58 -0.98 -56.83
CA LEU A 194 -6.06 -2.35 -56.98
C LEU A 194 -6.50 -2.95 -55.63
N ALA A 195 -5.68 -2.78 -54.59
CA ALA A 195 -6.02 -3.24 -53.25
C ALA A 195 -7.30 -2.57 -52.72
N ARG A 196 -7.52 -1.28 -53.01
CA ARG A 196 -8.77 -0.58 -52.66
C ARG A 196 -9.97 -1.08 -53.47
N ALA A 197 -9.81 -1.29 -54.77
CA ALA A 197 -10.85 -1.83 -55.64
C ALA A 197 -11.26 -3.26 -55.22
N ARG A 198 -10.32 -4.02 -54.65
CA ARG A 198 -10.52 -5.39 -54.17
C ARG A 198 -10.68 -5.50 -52.65
N ALA A 199 -10.71 -4.40 -51.91
CA ALA A 199 -10.69 -4.39 -50.44
C ALA A 199 -11.91 -5.09 -49.82
N GLY A 200 -13.02 -5.18 -50.57
CA GLY A 200 -14.28 -5.74 -50.08
C GLY A 200 -14.82 -5.00 -48.85
N ASP A 201 -15.87 -5.54 -48.27
CA ASP A 201 -16.25 -5.21 -46.90
C ASP A 201 -15.34 -6.02 -45.96
N PRO A 202 -14.53 -5.40 -45.07
CA PRO A 202 -13.71 -6.14 -44.09
C PRO A 202 -14.56 -6.96 -43.11
N GLY A 203 -15.88 -6.83 -43.18
CA GLY A 203 -16.84 -7.47 -42.30
C GLY A 203 -17.19 -6.56 -41.13
N PRO A 204 -18.14 -7.00 -40.29
CA PRO A 204 -18.57 -6.22 -39.15
C PRO A 204 -17.41 -6.02 -38.16
N VAL A 205 -17.27 -4.78 -37.66
CA VAL A 205 -16.38 -4.49 -36.53
C VAL A 205 -16.98 -5.15 -35.29
N VAL A 206 -16.35 -6.23 -34.82
CA VAL A 206 -16.73 -6.89 -33.57
C VAL A 206 -16.40 -6.00 -32.38
N ILE A 207 -17.34 -5.87 -31.45
CA ILE A 207 -17.10 -5.18 -30.18
C ILE A 207 -15.98 -5.92 -29.46
N ARG A 208 -14.94 -5.19 -29.07
CA ARG A 208 -13.79 -5.73 -28.34
C ARG A 208 -13.75 -5.17 -26.93
N ARG A 209 -13.32 -5.98 -25.95
CA ARG A 209 -12.96 -5.49 -24.61
C ARG A 209 -11.47 -5.22 -24.53
N LEU A 210 -11.03 -4.54 -23.48
CA LEU A 210 -9.61 -4.56 -23.11
C LEU A 210 -9.24 -5.97 -22.66
N SER A 211 -8.09 -6.46 -23.07
CA SER A 211 -7.45 -7.64 -22.46
C SER A 211 -7.09 -7.36 -21.00
N SER A 212 -6.83 -8.39 -20.20
CA SER A 212 -6.45 -8.25 -18.78
C SER A 212 -5.21 -7.36 -18.62
N ALA A 213 -4.23 -7.51 -19.50
CA ALA A 213 -3.04 -6.67 -19.53
C ALA A 213 -3.36 -5.21 -19.93
N GLU A 214 -4.13 -5.01 -21.01
CA GLU A 214 -4.54 -3.67 -21.46
C GLU A 214 -5.35 -2.93 -20.40
N TYR A 215 -6.24 -3.63 -19.69
CA TYR A 215 -7.01 -3.06 -18.59
C TYR A 215 -6.10 -2.62 -17.44
N GLY A 216 -5.16 -3.47 -17.03
CA GLY A 216 -4.17 -3.15 -16.00
C GLY A 216 -3.32 -1.92 -16.36
N TYR A 217 -2.76 -1.87 -17.57
CA TYR A 217 -1.98 -0.72 -18.04
C TYR A 217 -2.82 0.55 -18.15
N THR A 218 -4.06 0.44 -18.62
CA THR A 218 -4.97 1.59 -18.71
C THR A 218 -5.24 2.19 -17.33
N LEU A 219 -5.44 1.35 -16.31
CA LEU A 219 -5.63 1.83 -14.95
C LEU A 219 -4.36 2.44 -14.37
N GLU A 220 -3.19 1.87 -14.64
CA GLU A 220 -1.91 2.47 -14.25
C GLU A 220 -1.71 3.85 -14.89
N ASP A 221 -2.02 3.99 -16.18
CA ASP A 221 -1.92 5.27 -16.91
C ASP A 221 -2.92 6.31 -16.39
N LEU A 222 -4.15 5.90 -16.06
CA LEU A 222 -5.20 6.80 -15.57
C LEU A 222 -4.99 7.25 -14.12
N THR A 223 -4.43 6.38 -13.28
CA THR A 223 -4.32 6.61 -11.83
C THR A 223 -2.90 6.97 -11.39
N GLY A 224 -1.89 6.62 -12.18
CA GLY A 224 -0.49 6.65 -11.78
C GLY A 224 -0.11 5.59 -10.75
N LEU A 225 -0.99 4.64 -10.44
CA LEU A 225 -0.79 3.61 -9.42
C LEU A 225 -0.56 2.24 -10.04
N LYS A 226 0.55 1.61 -9.64
CA LYS A 226 0.84 0.22 -9.98
C LYS A 226 0.21 -0.72 -8.95
N LEU A 227 -1.04 -1.10 -9.18
CA LEU A 227 -1.84 -1.94 -8.28
C LEU A 227 -1.80 -3.44 -8.63
N ASN A 228 -1.09 -3.83 -9.70
CA ASN A 228 -0.93 -5.21 -10.19
C ASN A 228 -2.27 -5.98 -10.34
N LEU A 229 -3.33 -5.28 -10.75
CA LEU A 229 -4.69 -5.84 -10.77
C LEU A 229 -4.84 -7.01 -11.75
N ALA A 230 -4.07 -7.01 -12.83
CA ALA A 230 -4.13 -8.02 -13.89
C ALA A 230 -3.73 -9.43 -13.41
N GLU A 231 -3.03 -9.56 -12.27
CA GLU A 231 -2.65 -10.86 -11.70
C GLU A 231 -3.86 -11.68 -11.25
N ASP A 232 -4.95 -11.02 -10.86
CA ASP A 232 -6.16 -11.67 -10.36
C ASP A 232 -7.17 -12.01 -11.47
N PHE A 233 -6.83 -11.73 -12.73
CA PHE A 233 -7.76 -11.86 -13.85
C PHE A 233 -7.74 -13.28 -14.42
N VAL A 234 -8.87 -13.69 -15.00
CA VAL A 234 -8.93 -14.91 -15.80
C VAL A 234 -8.09 -14.71 -17.07
N SER A 235 -7.40 -15.75 -17.51
CA SER A 235 -6.63 -15.73 -18.77
C SER A 235 -7.52 -15.34 -19.94
N ASP A 236 -7.00 -14.43 -20.77
CA ASP A 236 -7.68 -14.04 -22.00
C ASP A 236 -7.70 -15.18 -23.01
N ALA A 237 -8.83 -15.33 -23.69
CA ALA A 237 -8.93 -16.24 -24.81
C ALA A 237 -8.02 -15.75 -25.96
N VAL A 238 -7.29 -16.70 -26.54
CA VAL A 238 -6.40 -16.47 -27.67
C VAL A 238 -7.06 -17.06 -28.91
N GLY A 239 -7.25 -16.23 -29.94
CA GLY A 239 -7.76 -16.70 -31.23
C GLY A 239 -6.77 -17.61 -31.95
N GLY A 240 -7.17 -18.19 -33.08
CA GLY A 240 -6.27 -18.99 -33.92
C GLY A 240 -5.01 -18.24 -34.39
N GLU A 241 -5.08 -16.91 -34.38
CA GLU A 241 -4.00 -15.99 -34.75
C GLU A 241 -2.91 -15.84 -33.67
N GLY A 242 -3.14 -16.33 -32.44
CA GLY A 242 -2.18 -16.24 -31.34
C GLY A 242 -2.17 -14.93 -30.55
N PHE A 243 -3.10 -14.00 -30.81
CA PHE A 243 -3.19 -12.73 -30.10
C PHE A 243 -4.39 -12.66 -29.12
N THR A 244 -4.17 -12.05 -27.95
CA THR A 244 -5.20 -11.83 -26.91
C THR A 244 -6.09 -10.61 -27.18
N ASN A 245 -5.75 -9.79 -28.18
CA ASN A 245 -6.50 -8.59 -28.57
C ASN A 245 -7.38 -8.80 -29.83
N ALA A 246 -7.52 -10.04 -30.28
CA ALA A 246 -8.41 -10.39 -31.38
C ALA A 246 -9.88 -10.33 -30.90
N GLY A 247 -10.62 -9.31 -31.33
CA GLY A 247 -11.98 -9.04 -30.83
C GLY A 247 -12.96 -10.21 -30.99
N SER A 248 -12.80 -11.04 -32.03
CA SER A 248 -13.61 -12.25 -32.24
C SER A 248 -13.40 -13.34 -31.19
N ALA A 249 -12.26 -13.33 -30.49
CA ALA A 249 -11.95 -14.25 -29.40
C ALA A 249 -12.24 -13.66 -28.01
N GLN A 250 -12.53 -12.36 -27.91
CA GLN A 250 -12.69 -11.65 -26.64
C GLN A 250 -14.14 -11.65 -26.11
N PHE A 251 -14.69 -12.83 -25.88
CA PHE A 251 -15.98 -12.93 -25.19
C PHE A 251 -15.88 -12.47 -23.73
N ILE A 252 -17.01 -12.01 -23.17
CA ILE A 252 -17.15 -11.67 -21.76
C ILE A 252 -17.83 -12.85 -21.06
N GLN A 253 -17.13 -13.48 -20.12
CA GLN A 253 -17.73 -14.42 -19.18
C GLN A 253 -18.15 -13.68 -17.91
N ASP A 254 -19.09 -14.24 -17.17
CA ASP A 254 -19.54 -13.71 -15.87
C ASP A 254 -18.35 -13.51 -14.92
N SER A 255 -17.44 -14.48 -14.88
CA SER A 255 -16.20 -14.41 -14.10
C SER A 255 -15.30 -13.25 -14.51
N THR A 256 -15.19 -12.93 -15.80
CA THR A 256 -14.40 -11.80 -16.29
C THR A 256 -14.99 -10.47 -15.81
N LEU A 257 -16.32 -10.34 -15.88
CA LEU A 257 -17.00 -9.13 -15.43
C LEU A 257 -16.84 -8.92 -13.92
N GLU A 258 -16.96 -9.99 -13.13
CA GLU A 258 -16.72 -9.94 -11.68
C GLU A 258 -15.30 -9.45 -11.36
N ARG A 259 -14.28 -9.94 -12.07
CA ARG A 259 -12.89 -9.48 -11.87
C ARG A 259 -12.69 -8.02 -12.25
N TYR A 260 -13.35 -7.54 -13.30
CA TYR A 260 -13.28 -6.13 -13.69
C TYR A 260 -13.94 -5.22 -12.63
N LEU A 261 -15.08 -5.64 -12.08
CA LEU A 261 -15.77 -4.90 -11.02
C LEU A 261 -14.97 -4.89 -9.72
N GLU A 262 -14.35 -6.00 -9.36
CA GLU A 262 -13.50 -6.09 -8.17
C GLU A 262 -12.23 -5.24 -8.33
N ALA A 263 -11.60 -5.27 -9.49
CA ALA A 263 -10.48 -4.39 -9.81
C ALA A 263 -10.88 -2.91 -9.73
N ALA A 264 -12.05 -2.54 -10.27
CA ALA A 264 -12.57 -1.19 -10.18
C ALA A 264 -12.83 -0.74 -8.73
N ARG A 265 -13.32 -1.64 -7.86
CA ARG A 265 -13.46 -1.37 -6.42
C ARG A 265 -12.13 -1.12 -5.75
N ARG A 266 -11.12 -1.97 -5.99
CA ARG A 266 -9.77 -1.76 -5.48
C ARG A 266 -9.21 -0.41 -5.90
N VAL A 267 -9.35 -0.04 -7.18
CA VAL A 267 -8.96 1.30 -7.65
C VAL A 267 -9.72 2.40 -6.92
N ALA A 268 -11.03 2.23 -6.70
CA ALA A 268 -11.85 3.21 -5.98
C ALA A 268 -11.45 3.35 -4.51
N ASP A 269 -10.91 2.31 -3.86
CA ASP A 269 -10.38 2.43 -2.50
C ASP A 269 -9.16 3.36 -2.41
N HIS A 270 -8.44 3.55 -3.52
CA HIS A 270 -7.33 4.49 -3.64
C HIS A 270 -7.77 5.90 -4.04
N LEU A 271 -9.06 6.11 -4.33
CA LEU A 271 -9.59 7.38 -4.79
C LEU A 271 -9.90 8.32 -3.61
N VAL A 272 -9.40 9.54 -3.68
CA VAL A 272 -9.73 10.62 -2.75
C VAL A 272 -10.55 11.69 -3.48
N ILE A 273 -11.74 11.97 -2.93
CA ILE A 273 -12.65 13.00 -3.42
C ILE A 273 -12.45 14.28 -2.60
N GLY A 274 -11.72 15.25 -3.18
CA GLY A 274 -11.55 16.59 -2.62
C GLY A 274 -12.38 17.65 -3.37
N SER A 275 -12.13 18.93 -3.08
CA SER A 275 -12.73 20.06 -3.81
C SER A 275 -12.10 20.32 -5.19
N GLY A 276 -11.24 19.41 -5.67
CA GLY A 276 -10.46 19.53 -6.90
C GLY A 276 -10.66 18.33 -7.84
N PRO A 277 -9.76 18.10 -8.81
CA PRO A 277 -9.80 16.89 -9.64
C PRO A 277 -9.67 15.63 -8.77
N LEU A 278 -10.16 14.50 -9.30
CA LEU A 278 -9.99 13.18 -8.66
C LEU A 278 -8.50 12.90 -8.47
N GLN A 279 -8.13 12.43 -7.28
CA GLN A 279 -6.75 12.07 -6.92
C GLN A 279 -6.69 10.62 -6.47
N PHE A 280 -5.61 9.94 -6.80
CA PHE A 280 -5.35 8.56 -6.40
C PHE A 280 -4.08 8.50 -5.55
N PHE A 281 -4.11 7.71 -4.48
CA PHE A 281 -2.98 7.55 -3.56
C PHE A 281 -2.62 6.08 -3.37
N ALA A 282 -1.34 5.79 -3.14
CA ALA A 282 -0.86 4.41 -2.99
C ALA A 282 -1.47 3.68 -1.78
N ASP A 283 -1.87 4.41 -0.74
CA ASP A 283 -2.57 3.86 0.43
C ASP A 283 -4.09 4.03 0.26
N PRO A 284 -4.90 2.99 0.48
CA PRO A 284 -6.35 3.09 0.37
C PRO A 284 -6.98 3.92 1.50
N GLY A 285 -8.06 4.65 1.22
CA GLY A 285 -8.82 5.44 2.20
C GLY A 285 -10.00 6.20 1.61
N GLN A 286 -11.23 5.87 2.05
CA GLN A 286 -12.48 6.43 1.50
C GLN A 286 -12.70 7.93 1.81
N THR A 287 -11.95 8.53 2.74
CA THR A 287 -12.08 9.95 3.10
C THR A 287 -10.71 10.57 3.40
N GLY A 288 -10.11 11.23 2.41
CA GLY A 288 -9.06 12.24 2.62
C GLY A 288 -7.62 11.75 2.86
N LEU A 289 -6.71 12.73 2.85
CA LEU A 289 -5.28 12.57 3.14
C LEU A 289 -5.05 12.06 4.58
N GLU A 290 -5.98 12.35 5.48
CA GLU A 290 -5.94 12.03 6.90
C GLU A 290 -6.00 10.51 7.14
N LEU A 291 -6.88 9.80 6.43
CA LEU A 291 -6.97 8.34 6.57
C LEU A 291 -5.76 7.63 5.94
N SER A 292 -5.21 8.13 4.82
CA SER A 292 -3.93 7.62 4.28
C SER A 292 -2.79 7.84 5.28
N ALA A 293 -2.72 9.00 5.93
CA ALA A 293 -1.74 9.26 6.99
C ALA A 293 -1.93 8.31 8.19
N ILE A 294 -3.17 8.10 8.63
CA ILE A 294 -3.50 7.14 9.69
C ILE A 294 -3.10 5.73 9.27
N HIS A 295 -3.37 5.30 8.04
CA HIS A 295 -2.97 4.00 7.53
C HIS A 295 -1.45 3.83 7.57
N ARG A 296 -0.69 4.82 7.09
CA ARG A 296 0.78 4.79 7.14
C ARG A 296 1.32 4.73 8.58
N ILE A 297 0.72 5.48 9.50
CA ILE A 297 1.09 5.44 10.92
C ILE A 297 0.78 4.06 11.52
N GLN A 298 -0.41 3.52 11.25
CA GLN A 298 -0.81 2.19 11.72
C GLN A 298 0.07 1.09 11.13
N ALA A 299 0.45 1.19 9.85
CA ALA A 299 1.37 0.27 9.21
C ALA A 299 2.77 0.31 9.86
N LEU A 300 3.25 1.51 10.19
CA LEU A 300 4.50 1.68 10.95
C LEU A 300 4.40 1.03 12.33
N TYR A 301 3.31 1.24 13.06
CA TYR A 301 3.08 0.60 14.35
C TYR A 301 2.98 -0.92 14.25
N ARG A 302 2.25 -1.45 13.28
CA ARG A 302 2.14 -2.91 13.08
C ARG A 302 3.47 -3.55 12.68
N ARG A 303 4.31 -2.83 11.93
CA ARG A 303 5.59 -3.34 11.45
C ARG A 303 6.70 -3.31 12.51
N TYR A 304 6.73 -2.27 13.34
CA TYR A 304 7.86 -2.02 14.25
C TYR A 304 7.49 -1.96 15.72
N GLY A 305 6.20 -1.91 16.04
CA GLY A 305 5.70 -1.77 17.40
C GLY A 305 4.85 -2.96 17.83
N PHE A 306 4.26 -2.79 19.00
CA PHE A 306 3.32 -3.73 19.59
C PHE A 306 2.25 -2.98 20.35
N ARG A 307 1.11 -3.64 20.57
CA ARG A 307 0.01 -3.13 21.38
C ARG A 307 -0.48 -4.24 22.29
N SER A 308 -0.18 -4.12 23.59
CA SER A 308 -0.54 -5.12 24.61
C SER A 308 -2.01 -5.09 25.00
N ALA A 309 -2.67 -3.92 24.90
CA ALA A 309 -4.07 -3.74 25.24
C ALA A 309 -4.78 -2.84 24.21
N ALA A 310 -6.02 -3.19 23.89
CA ALA A 310 -6.79 -2.50 22.89
C ALA A 310 -8.25 -2.35 23.36
N GLY A 311 -8.65 -1.12 23.65
CA GLY A 311 -10.04 -0.77 23.94
C GLY A 311 -10.88 -0.62 22.67
N GLU A 312 -12.21 -0.61 22.82
CA GLU A 312 -13.20 -0.37 21.76
C GLU A 312 -13.02 -1.24 20.49
N GLY A 313 -12.83 -2.55 20.66
CA GLY A 313 -12.86 -3.51 19.54
C GLY A 313 -11.61 -3.50 18.64
N ALA A 314 -10.52 -2.87 19.06
CA ALA A 314 -9.24 -3.03 18.41
C ALA A 314 -8.53 -4.33 18.85
N GLU A 315 -7.72 -4.91 17.96
CA GLU A 315 -6.99 -6.15 18.25
C GLU A 315 -5.55 -5.85 18.74
N PRO A 316 -5.06 -6.58 19.77
CA PRO A 316 -3.64 -6.62 20.10
C PRO A 316 -2.79 -7.08 18.91
N PHE A 317 -1.55 -6.58 18.80
CA PHE A 317 -0.60 -7.01 17.77
C PHE A 317 0.84 -6.89 18.25
N GLY A 318 1.77 -7.57 17.57
CA GLY A 318 3.20 -7.52 17.88
C GLY A 318 3.54 -8.14 19.23
N LEU A 319 2.68 -9.00 19.78
CA LEU A 319 2.86 -9.57 21.13
C LEU A 319 3.99 -10.60 21.18
N GLU A 320 4.30 -11.22 20.05
CA GLU A 320 5.35 -12.22 19.88
C GLU A 320 6.75 -11.69 20.19
N ILE A 321 6.94 -10.37 20.21
CA ILE A 321 8.24 -9.77 20.56
C ILE A 321 8.64 -10.06 22.01
N PHE A 322 7.68 -10.21 22.94
CA PHE A 322 7.99 -10.45 24.35
C PHE A 322 8.57 -11.85 24.60
N PRO A 323 7.92 -12.95 24.15
CA PRO A 323 8.53 -14.28 24.20
C PRO A 323 9.91 -14.32 23.55
N ARG A 324 10.08 -13.65 22.39
CA ARG A 324 11.38 -13.55 21.70
C ARG A 324 12.41 -12.82 22.55
N ALA A 325 12.04 -11.72 23.21
CA ALA A 325 12.96 -10.98 24.09
C ALA A 325 13.35 -11.77 25.36
N PHE A 326 12.41 -12.50 25.97
CA PHE A 326 12.72 -13.42 27.07
C PHE A 326 13.69 -14.52 26.62
N TYR A 327 13.49 -15.04 25.42
CA TYR A 327 14.38 -16.03 24.83
C TYR A 327 15.78 -15.48 24.54
N VAL A 328 15.87 -14.26 23.99
CA VAL A 328 17.16 -13.56 23.78
C VAL A 328 17.90 -13.36 25.10
N ALA A 329 17.20 -12.94 26.16
CA ALA A 329 17.81 -12.78 27.47
C ALA A 329 18.38 -14.11 28.00
N TRP A 330 17.68 -15.23 27.76
CA TRP A 330 18.09 -16.56 28.22
C TRP A 330 19.30 -17.06 27.42
N ARG A 331 19.26 -16.89 26.09
CA ARG A 331 20.42 -17.17 25.21
C ARG A 331 21.63 -16.36 25.64
N TYR A 332 21.44 -15.08 25.98
CA TYR A 332 22.52 -14.22 26.45
C TYR A 332 23.07 -14.69 27.81
N GLU A 333 22.22 -15.09 28.75
CA GLU A 333 22.65 -15.64 30.04
C GLU A 333 23.48 -16.92 29.89
N HIS A 334 23.04 -17.84 29.03
CA HIS A 334 23.71 -19.12 28.83
C HIS A 334 24.63 -19.17 27.61
N ARG A 335 25.01 -18.02 27.05
CA ARG A 335 25.77 -17.90 25.80
C ARG A 335 27.07 -18.72 25.79
N ALA A 336 27.75 -18.84 26.93
CA ALA A 336 28.95 -19.66 27.04
C ALA A 336 28.65 -21.16 26.85
N ARG A 337 27.56 -21.67 27.44
CA ARG A 337 27.12 -23.07 27.29
C ARG A 337 26.60 -23.38 25.90
N LEU A 338 26.07 -22.36 25.21
CA LEU A 338 25.59 -22.46 23.83
C LEU A 338 26.70 -22.29 22.78
N GLY A 339 27.98 -22.16 23.18
CA GLY A 339 29.09 -21.96 22.25
C GLY A 339 29.13 -20.57 21.60
N ARG A 340 28.53 -19.57 22.24
CA ARG A 340 28.32 -18.19 21.75
C ARG A 340 28.88 -17.14 22.71
N GLY A 341 30.04 -17.40 23.34
CA GLY A 341 30.61 -16.58 24.43
C GLY A 341 30.68 -15.07 24.15
N ASP A 342 31.01 -14.70 22.91
CA ASP A 342 31.20 -13.30 22.49
C ASP A 342 29.91 -12.60 22.00
N ALA A 343 28.78 -13.32 21.95
CA ALA A 343 27.54 -12.76 21.45
C ALA A 343 26.96 -11.71 22.41
N THR A 344 26.64 -10.53 21.88
CA THR A 344 25.94 -9.48 22.64
C THR A 344 24.43 -9.69 22.61
N VAL A 345 23.69 -9.03 23.53
CA VAL A 345 22.22 -9.01 23.48
C VAL A 345 21.72 -8.47 22.14
N ALA A 346 22.39 -7.44 21.60
CA ALA A 346 22.04 -6.85 20.32
C ALA A 346 22.22 -7.82 19.13
N ASP A 347 23.26 -8.67 19.14
CA ASP A 347 23.46 -9.68 18.10
C ASP A 347 22.36 -10.74 18.13
N LEU A 348 22.06 -11.26 19.32
CA LEU A 348 21.02 -12.25 19.53
C LEU A 348 19.62 -11.68 19.21
N ALA A 349 19.38 -10.41 19.50
CA ALA A 349 18.14 -9.71 19.15
C ALA A 349 17.93 -9.59 17.63
N ARG A 350 19.00 -9.29 16.88
CA ARG A 350 18.96 -9.22 15.41
C ARG A 350 18.66 -10.58 14.80
N GLU A 351 19.27 -11.65 15.31
CA GLU A 351 18.96 -13.03 14.89
C GLU A 351 17.51 -13.40 15.16
N GLU A 352 17.01 -13.03 16.34
CA GLU A 352 15.62 -13.25 16.72
C GLU A 352 14.68 -12.21 16.12
N GLY A 353 15.11 -11.33 15.21
CA GLY A 353 14.30 -10.36 14.47
C GLY A 353 13.52 -9.35 15.34
N ILE A 354 14.08 -8.94 16.47
CA ILE A 354 13.51 -7.91 17.36
C ILE A 354 14.49 -6.74 17.55
N ALA A 355 13.98 -5.57 17.95
CA ALA A 355 14.80 -4.38 18.15
C ALA A 355 15.83 -4.57 19.29
N PRO A 356 17.13 -4.26 19.08
CA PRO A 356 18.17 -4.42 20.11
C PRO A 356 17.86 -3.71 21.43
N ALA A 357 17.43 -2.44 21.36
CA ALA A 357 17.10 -1.66 22.54
C ALA A 357 15.95 -2.28 23.38
N PHE A 358 14.98 -2.92 22.71
CA PHE A 358 13.91 -3.62 23.39
C PHE A 358 14.43 -4.89 24.09
N ALA A 359 15.25 -5.69 23.40
CA ALA A 359 15.86 -6.88 23.98
C ALA A 359 16.78 -6.55 25.16
N GLU A 360 17.57 -5.48 25.07
CA GLU A 360 18.43 -4.98 26.16
C GLU A 360 17.62 -4.54 27.37
N HIS A 361 16.52 -3.82 27.15
CA HIS A 361 15.60 -3.44 28.22
C HIS A 361 15.04 -4.68 28.94
N ILE A 362 14.48 -5.64 28.18
CA ILE A 362 13.91 -6.86 28.75
C ILE A 362 14.99 -7.68 29.49
N ALA A 363 16.19 -7.82 28.91
CA ALA A 363 17.32 -8.49 29.56
C ALA A 363 17.71 -7.81 30.88
N GLY A 364 17.69 -6.47 30.93
CA GLY A 364 17.91 -5.70 32.16
C GLY A 364 16.83 -5.96 33.22
N VAL A 365 15.55 -6.00 32.80
CA VAL A 365 14.41 -6.24 33.70
C VAL A 365 14.49 -7.63 34.33
N VAL A 366 14.71 -8.68 33.55
CA VAL A 366 14.77 -10.06 34.08
C VAL A 366 16.00 -10.32 34.96
N LYS A 367 17.05 -9.52 34.78
CA LYS A 367 18.28 -9.58 35.60
C LYS A 367 18.30 -8.61 36.77
N ALA A 368 17.25 -7.82 36.98
CA ALA A 368 17.16 -6.87 38.10
C ALA A 368 17.27 -7.60 39.44
N ALA A 369 18.14 -7.18 40.36
CA ALA A 369 18.40 -7.91 41.60
C ALA A 369 17.16 -8.08 42.49
N ALA A 370 16.31 -7.04 42.58
CA ALA A 370 15.09 -7.02 43.38
C ALA A 370 13.95 -6.36 42.58
N PRO A 371 13.33 -7.09 41.62
CA PRO A 371 12.19 -6.56 40.88
C PRO A 371 11.00 -6.34 41.82
N SER A 372 10.26 -5.25 41.64
CA SER A 372 9.03 -5.01 42.39
C SER A 372 7.90 -5.89 41.88
N PHE A 373 6.94 -6.21 42.75
CA PHE A 373 5.68 -6.81 42.32
C PHE A 373 4.91 -5.83 41.40
N PRO A 374 4.25 -6.30 40.32
CA PRO A 374 4.09 -7.70 39.88
C PRO A 374 5.20 -8.25 38.99
N THR A 375 6.16 -7.41 38.57
CA THR A 375 7.30 -7.81 37.72
C THR A 375 8.10 -8.96 38.34
N SER A 376 8.20 -9.01 39.68
CA SER A 376 8.86 -10.11 40.40
C SER A 376 8.36 -11.51 40.03
N GLU A 377 7.06 -11.68 39.80
CA GLU A 377 6.47 -12.98 39.43
C GLU A 377 6.92 -13.43 38.03
N VAL A 378 6.97 -12.49 37.08
CA VAL A 378 7.43 -12.74 35.72
C VAL A 378 8.93 -13.06 35.72
N VAL A 379 9.71 -12.30 36.47
CA VAL A 379 11.16 -12.51 36.61
C VAL A 379 11.47 -13.84 37.30
N ALA A 380 10.72 -14.22 38.34
CA ALA A 380 10.88 -15.50 39.02
C ALA A 380 10.58 -16.67 38.07
N ALA A 381 9.49 -16.58 37.30
CA ALA A 381 9.14 -17.59 36.28
C ALA A 381 10.22 -17.71 35.20
N TRP A 382 10.81 -16.59 34.77
CA TRP A 382 11.90 -16.59 33.80
C TRP A 382 13.21 -17.15 34.37
N ARG A 383 13.56 -16.85 35.63
CA ARG A 383 14.75 -17.40 36.30
C ARG A 383 14.66 -18.90 36.58
N ALA A 384 13.45 -19.43 36.67
CA ALA A 384 13.20 -20.85 36.84
C ALA A 384 13.35 -21.67 35.55
N LEU A 385 13.64 -21.02 34.41
CA LEU A 385 13.89 -21.70 33.15
C LEU A 385 15.16 -22.57 33.26
N PRO A 386 15.12 -23.83 32.78
CA PRO A 386 16.26 -24.73 32.86
C PRO A 386 17.43 -24.22 31.99
N ALA A 387 18.65 -24.56 32.40
CA ALA A 387 19.84 -24.21 31.65
C ALA A 387 20.05 -25.16 30.45
N PRO A 388 20.83 -24.78 29.43
CA PRO A 388 21.15 -25.68 28.33
C PRO A 388 21.81 -26.96 28.84
N GLY A 389 21.31 -28.11 28.39
CA GLY A 389 21.78 -29.45 28.79
C GLY A 389 21.04 -30.06 29.98
N GLU A 390 20.14 -29.33 30.65
CA GLU A 390 19.24 -29.87 31.67
C GLU A 390 17.93 -30.37 31.03
N ALA A 391 17.18 -31.20 31.75
CA ALA A 391 15.86 -31.66 31.29
C ALA A 391 14.91 -30.46 31.10
N GLY A 392 14.30 -30.34 29.91
CA GLY A 392 13.48 -29.18 29.53
C GLY A 392 14.27 -27.98 29.01
N GLY A 393 15.61 -28.07 28.92
CA GLY A 393 16.53 -27.01 28.54
C GLY A 393 16.86 -26.93 27.04
N SER A 394 16.11 -27.63 26.18
CA SER A 394 16.31 -27.51 24.72
C SER A 394 15.74 -26.20 24.17
N GLU A 395 16.30 -25.68 23.08
CA GLU A 395 15.85 -24.40 22.50
C GLU A 395 14.34 -24.33 22.21
N PRO A 396 13.69 -25.37 21.63
CA PRO A 396 12.24 -25.35 21.41
C PRO A 396 11.43 -25.30 22.71
N GLU A 397 11.86 -26.04 23.74
CA GLU A 397 11.19 -26.07 25.05
C GLU A 397 11.29 -24.72 25.75
N ILE A 398 12.48 -24.09 25.72
CA ILE A 398 12.68 -22.76 26.29
C ILE A 398 11.86 -21.71 25.55
N ARG A 399 11.75 -21.78 24.22
CA ARG A 399 10.86 -20.88 23.46
C ARG A 399 9.40 -21.01 23.91
N ALA A 400 8.92 -22.24 24.08
CA ALA A 400 7.58 -22.49 24.59
C ALA A 400 7.41 -21.99 26.04
N ALA A 401 8.41 -22.19 26.89
CA ALA A 401 8.40 -21.71 28.26
C ALA A 401 8.43 -20.16 28.34
N CYS A 402 9.18 -19.49 27.45
CA CYS A 402 9.16 -18.04 27.32
C CYS A 402 7.78 -17.51 26.90
N ALA A 403 7.04 -18.24 26.07
CA ALA A 403 5.65 -17.92 25.77
C ALA A 403 4.77 -18.03 27.02
N GLN A 404 4.96 -19.03 27.87
CA GLN A 404 4.24 -19.14 29.15
C GLN A 404 4.61 -18.02 30.14
N VAL A 405 5.86 -17.58 30.17
CA VAL A 405 6.29 -16.41 30.97
C VAL A 405 5.54 -15.15 30.50
N PHE A 406 5.43 -14.96 29.18
CA PHE A 406 4.64 -13.87 28.61
C PHE A 406 3.15 -13.96 28.96
N GLU A 407 2.55 -15.15 28.91
CA GLU A 407 1.16 -15.35 29.31
C GLU A 407 0.90 -14.95 30.77
N ARG A 408 1.83 -15.26 31.70
CA ARG A 408 1.73 -14.78 33.09
C ARG A 408 1.73 -13.26 33.18
N MET A 409 2.60 -12.60 32.38
CA MET A 409 2.64 -11.13 32.32
C MET A 409 1.33 -10.55 31.78
N ARG A 410 0.76 -11.16 30.73
CA ARG A 410 -0.51 -10.76 30.11
C ARG A 410 -1.70 -10.96 31.05
N ASP A 411 -1.75 -12.09 31.74
CA ASP A 411 -2.80 -12.41 32.70
C ASP A 411 -2.87 -11.39 33.84
N TRP A 412 -1.74 -10.86 34.28
CA TRP A 412 -1.72 -9.80 35.30
C TRP A 412 -2.49 -8.55 34.86
N GLN A 413 -2.34 -8.14 33.60
CA GLN A 413 -3.07 -6.99 33.05
C GLN A 413 -4.59 -7.27 33.07
N SER A 414 -5.00 -8.45 32.62
CA SER A 414 -6.40 -8.87 32.62
C SER A 414 -7.00 -8.98 34.03
N ARG A 415 -6.24 -9.50 35.00
CA ARG A 415 -6.67 -9.63 36.42
C ARG A 415 -6.87 -8.26 37.07
N LEU A 416 -5.95 -7.32 36.83
CA LEU A 416 -6.08 -5.95 37.33
C LEU A 416 -7.28 -5.24 36.68
N ALA A 417 -7.45 -5.37 35.36
CA ALA A 417 -8.58 -4.79 34.63
C ALA A 417 -9.94 -5.24 35.20
N ARG A 418 -10.14 -6.55 35.42
CA ARG A 418 -11.39 -7.10 36.00
C ARG A 418 -11.72 -6.57 37.41
N SER A 419 -10.71 -6.13 38.15
CA SER A 419 -10.89 -5.61 39.52
C SER A 419 -11.41 -4.16 39.53
N VAL A 420 -11.17 -3.42 38.44
CA VAL A 420 -11.73 -2.09 38.20
C VAL A 420 -13.02 -2.30 37.41
N ARG A 421 -14.12 -1.60 37.75
CA ARG A 421 -15.42 -1.78 37.08
C ARG A 421 -15.45 -1.37 35.58
N ASN A 422 -14.28 -1.09 35.01
CA ASN A 422 -14.06 -0.63 33.66
C ASN A 422 -12.83 -1.39 33.16
N ASP A 423 -13.03 -2.35 32.26
CA ASP A 423 -11.99 -3.25 31.75
C ASP A 423 -10.89 -2.51 30.96
N GLU A 424 -11.03 -1.19 30.74
CA GLU A 424 -10.18 -0.38 29.86
C GLU A 424 -9.41 0.75 30.56
N GLU A 425 -9.62 1.03 31.86
CA GLU A 425 -8.94 2.12 32.56
C GLU A 425 -7.97 1.60 33.63
N ALA A 426 -6.67 1.81 33.41
CA ALA A 426 -5.69 1.72 34.48
C ALA A 426 -5.95 2.81 35.52
N ALA A 427 -5.79 2.52 36.81
CA ALA A 427 -5.84 3.54 37.85
C ALA A 427 -4.65 4.50 37.65
N VAL A 428 -4.89 5.66 37.03
CA VAL A 428 -3.86 6.69 36.82
C VAL A 428 -3.68 7.48 38.12
N LEU A 429 -2.48 7.45 38.67
CA LEU A 429 -2.08 8.36 39.75
C LEU A 429 -1.78 9.73 39.16
N SER A 430 -2.67 10.70 39.36
CA SER A 430 -2.46 12.13 39.07
C SER A 430 -2.06 12.90 40.33
N GLU A 431 -1.55 14.13 40.16
CA GLU A 431 -1.26 15.06 41.26
C GLU A 431 -2.49 15.30 42.15
N GLU A 432 -3.70 15.33 41.56
CA GLU A 432 -4.97 15.44 42.30
C GLU A 432 -5.29 14.18 43.11
N SER A 433 -4.85 13.00 42.66
CA SER A 433 -5.06 11.73 43.36
C SER A 433 -4.03 11.47 44.48
N LEU A 434 -2.88 12.16 44.44
CA LEU A 434 -1.76 11.95 45.35
C LEU A 434 -1.81 12.92 46.53
N GLN A 435 -2.81 12.77 47.40
CA GLN A 435 -2.88 13.53 48.64
C GLN A 435 -1.91 12.96 49.67
N VAL A 436 -0.78 13.66 49.87
CA VAL A 436 0.20 13.33 50.91
C VAL A 436 -0.41 13.64 52.28
N ALA A 437 -0.91 12.61 52.96
CA ALA A 437 -1.42 12.68 54.32
C ALA A 437 -0.61 11.77 55.25
N ARG A 438 -0.55 12.10 56.55
CA ARG A 438 0.12 11.26 57.57
C ARG A 438 -0.51 9.88 57.72
N SER A 439 -1.78 9.74 57.33
CA SER A 439 -2.52 8.49 57.27
C SER A 439 -3.31 8.47 55.98
N HIS A 440 -3.26 7.36 55.25
CA HIS A 440 -3.98 7.18 54.01
C HIS A 440 -4.80 5.89 54.09
N ALA A 441 -6.09 5.98 53.77
CA ALA A 441 -7.00 4.83 53.78
C ALA A 441 -7.24 4.35 52.35
N PHE A 442 -6.71 3.18 52.00
CA PHE A 442 -6.94 2.57 50.69
C PHE A 442 -8.21 1.72 50.73
N THR A 443 -9.14 2.00 49.81
CA THR A 443 -10.33 1.16 49.61
C THR A 443 -10.26 0.50 48.25
N ALA A 444 -9.98 -0.81 48.22
CA ALA A 444 -10.03 -1.62 47.01
C ALA A 444 -11.32 -2.46 46.99
N ARG A 445 -11.90 -2.64 45.80
CA ARG A 445 -12.93 -3.66 45.57
C ARG A 445 -12.27 -4.81 44.83
N PHE A 446 -12.45 -6.02 45.34
CA PHE A 446 -11.99 -7.23 44.67
C PHE A 446 -13.11 -8.26 44.73
N VAL A 447 -13.13 -9.14 43.74
CA VAL A 447 -14.05 -10.27 43.68
C VAL A 447 -13.29 -11.50 44.18
N ILE A 448 -13.82 -12.15 45.20
CA ILE A 448 -13.33 -13.47 45.60
C ILE A 448 -14.21 -14.48 44.85
N GLU A 449 -13.59 -15.26 43.98
CA GLU A 449 -14.30 -16.32 43.24
C GLU A 449 -14.76 -17.44 44.19
N GLU A 450 -15.88 -18.06 43.85
CA GLU A 450 -16.49 -19.12 44.66
C GLU A 450 -15.53 -20.30 44.79
N GLY A 451 -15.25 -20.72 46.03
CA GLY A 451 -14.27 -21.78 46.35
C GLY A 451 -12.88 -21.29 46.78
N ASN A 452 -12.52 -20.02 46.54
CA ASN A 452 -11.26 -19.46 47.05
C ASN A 452 -11.39 -19.11 48.54
N ARG A 453 -10.60 -19.81 49.37
CA ARG A 453 -10.56 -19.61 50.83
C ARG A 453 -9.42 -18.70 51.30
N THR A 454 -8.50 -18.35 50.42
CA THR A 454 -7.33 -17.55 50.73
C THR A 454 -7.28 -16.32 49.83
N ALA A 455 -7.03 -15.15 50.45
CA ALA A 455 -6.76 -13.91 49.74
C ALA A 455 -5.40 -13.39 50.20
N ARG A 456 -4.46 -13.25 49.26
CA ARG A 456 -3.18 -12.60 49.53
C ARG A 456 -3.28 -11.14 49.10
N VAL A 457 -2.97 -10.23 50.03
CA VAL A 457 -2.88 -8.80 49.76
C VAL A 457 -1.40 -8.42 49.77
N GLU A 458 -0.91 -7.94 48.63
CA GLU A 458 0.47 -7.48 48.49
C GLU A 458 0.49 -5.96 48.30
N PHE A 459 1.34 -5.29 49.08
CA PHE A 459 1.56 -3.86 48.97
C PHE A 459 2.96 -3.62 48.43
N SER A 460 3.02 -3.04 47.24
CA SER A 460 4.27 -2.63 46.60
C SER A 460 4.46 -1.13 46.78
N VAL A 461 5.60 -0.72 47.32
CA VAL A 461 5.98 0.68 47.43
C VAL A 461 7.07 0.96 46.41
N VAL A 462 6.78 1.84 45.47
CA VAL A 462 7.73 2.25 44.43
C VAL A 462 7.96 3.75 44.56
N SER A 463 9.21 4.18 44.45
CA SER A 463 9.53 5.61 44.38
C SER A 463 9.00 6.18 43.07
N ALA A 464 8.25 7.29 43.14
CA ALA A 464 7.85 8.04 41.95
C ALA A 464 9.05 8.70 41.23
N THR A 465 10.19 8.81 41.92
CA THR A 465 11.44 9.38 41.39
C THR A 465 12.53 8.31 41.39
N PRO A 466 12.77 7.62 40.26
CA PRO A 466 13.86 6.66 40.16
C PRO A 466 15.22 7.38 40.24
N GLY A 467 16.03 7.05 41.25
CA GLY A 467 17.40 7.59 41.40
C GLY A 467 17.63 8.49 42.60
N ASP A 468 16.61 8.77 43.40
CA ASP A 468 16.76 9.58 44.61
C ASP A 468 17.59 8.84 45.68
N ARG A 469 18.48 9.57 46.37
CA ARG A 469 19.32 8.99 47.45
C ARG A 469 18.53 8.60 48.68
N ILE A 470 17.31 9.12 48.79
CA ILE A 470 16.38 8.83 49.88
C ILE A 470 15.57 7.60 49.48
N ARG A 471 15.79 6.49 50.18
CA ARG A 471 14.91 5.32 50.07
C ARG A 471 13.71 5.55 50.99
N PRO A 472 12.53 5.92 50.48
CA PRO A 472 11.37 6.08 51.34
C PRO A 472 11.05 4.74 52.00
N VAL A 473 11.04 4.72 53.32
CA VAL A 473 10.58 3.56 54.09
C VAL A 473 9.15 3.84 54.51
N VAL A 474 8.23 2.97 54.12
CA VAL A 474 6.86 3.02 54.64
C VAL A 474 6.81 2.20 55.92
N LEU A 475 6.64 2.87 57.05
CA LEU A 475 6.44 2.22 58.35
C LEU A 475 4.94 1.98 58.54
N TRP A 476 4.55 0.71 58.48
CA TRP A 476 3.17 0.29 58.71
C TRP A 476 2.94 0.12 60.21
N ARG A 477 2.08 0.95 60.80
CA ARG A 477 1.65 0.85 62.21
C ARG A 477 0.14 0.70 62.26
N ASP A 478 -0.34 -0.22 63.11
CA ASP A 478 -1.78 -0.46 63.36
C ASP A 478 -2.60 -0.79 62.10
N VAL A 479 -2.14 -1.79 61.33
CA VAL A 479 -2.81 -2.24 60.10
C VAL A 479 -4.22 -2.71 60.41
N ARG A 480 -5.21 -2.10 59.75
CA ARG A 480 -6.63 -2.47 59.89
C ARG A 480 -7.20 -2.88 58.54
N VAL A 481 -7.48 -4.17 58.39
CA VAL A 481 -8.21 -4.71 57.24
C VAL A 481 -9.70 -4.77 57.59
N ARG A 482 -10.52 -4.11 56.78
CA ARG A 482 -11.98 -4.15 56.90
C ARG A 482 -12.59 -4.62 55.59
N LEU A 483 -13.56 -5.52 55.67
CA LEU A 483 -14.26 -6.07 54.52
C LEU A 483 -15.73 -5.65 54.53
N ARG A 484 -16.33 -5.60 53.35
CA ARG A 484 -17.76 -5.32 53.17
C ARG A 484 -18.33 -6.27 52.14
N ARG A 485 -19.42 -6.98 52.48
CA ARG A 485 -20.15 -7.84 51.54
C ARG A 485 -20.83 -6.99 50.48
N LEU A 486 -20.57 -7.28 49.20
CA LEU A 486 -21.08 -6.52 48.07
C LEU A 486 -22.61 -6.60 47.90
N ALA A 487 -23.27 -7.59 48.51
CA ALA A 487 -24.72 -7.78 48.44
C ALA A 487 -25.53 -6.60 49.02
N ARG A 488 -24.95 -5.76 49.90
CA ARG A 488 -25.64 -4.64 50.54
C ARG A 488 -24.73 -3.41 50.65
N ARG A 489 -24.76 -2.54 49.64
CA ARG A 489 -23.89 -1.34 49.51
C ARG A 489 -23.90 -0.36 50.71
N ARG A 490 -24.87 -0.46 51.62
CA ARG A 490 -25.05 0.43 52.79
C ARG A 490 -24.48 -0.12 54.09
N GLU A 491 -23.96 -1.35 54.13
CA GLU A 491 -23.35 -1.88 55.36
C GLU A 491 -21.99 -1.21 55.62
N GLU A 492 -21.71 -0.93 56.90
CA GLU A 492 -20.41 -0.43 57.33
C GLU A 492 -19.33 -1.51 57.16
N PRO A 493 -18.09 -1.16 56.76
CA PRO A 493 -16.99 -2.11 56.71
C PRO A 493 -16.72 -2.71 58.10
N GLN A 494 -16.76 -4.04 58.20
CA GLN A 494 -16.50 -4.75 59.46
C GLN A 494 -15.05 -5.26 59.49
N ALA A 495 -14.52 -5.53 60.69
CA ALA A 495 -13.19 -6.08 60.86
C ALA A 495 -13.05 -7.46 60.17
N LEU A 496 -11.87 -7.79 59.64
CA LEU A 496 -11.63 -9.07 58.97
C LEU A 496 -12.08 -10.28 59.81
N ALA A 497 -11.87 -10.24 61.13
CA ALA A 497 -12.28 -11.29 62.06
C ALA A 497 -13.79 -11.63 62.00
N SER A 498 -14.67 -10.68 61.64
CA SER A 498 -16.11 -10.96 61.53
C SER A 498 -16.48 -11.80 60.30
N PHE A 499 -15.54 -12.01 59.38
CA PHE A 499 -15.71 -12.83 58.17
C PHE A 499 -15.00 -14.19 58.25
N LEU A 500 -14.27 -14.45 59.34
CA LEU A 500 -13.50 -15.66 59.54
C LEU A 500 -14.19 -16.60 60.54
N SER A 501 -13.86 -17.89 60.49
CA SER A 501 -14.25 -18.80 61.56
C SER A 501 -13.54 -18.42 62.88
N ALA A 502 -14.08 -18.86 64.02
CA ALA A 502 -13.50 -18.55 65.33
C ALA A 502 -12.04 -19.03 65.46
N GLU A 503 -11.68 -20.14 64.82
CA GLU A 503 -10.32 -20.69 64.81
C GLU A 503 -9.35 -19.81 63.99
N GLU A 504 -9.83 -19.27 62.85
CA GLU A 504 -9.03 -18.41 61.97
C GLU A 504 -8.90 -16.99 62.54
N ALA A 505 -9.94 -16.48 63.20
CA ALA A 505 -9.92 -15.17 63.85
C ALA A 505 -8.92 -15.12 65.02
N GLY A 506 -8.69 -16.23 65.72
CA GLY A 506 -7.72 -16.31 66.82
C GLY A 506 -6.24 -16.34 66.39
N LYS A 507 -5.96 -16.44 65.08
CA LYS A 507 -4.62 -16.41 64.49
C LYS A 507 -4.21 -15.03 63.96
N LEU A 508 -5.14 -14.07 63.96
CA LEU A 508 -4.95 -12.65 63.62
C LEU A 508 -4.69 -11.84 64.89
#